data_AF-A0A645GEL4-F1
#
_entry.id   AF-A0A645GEL4-F1
#
_cell.length_a   1.000
_cell.length_b   1.000
_cell.length_c   1.000
_cell.angle_alpha   90.00
_cell.angle_beta   90.00
_cell.angle_gamma   90.00
#
_symmetry.space_group_name_H-M   'P 1'
#
loop_
_entity.id
_entity.type
_entity.pdbx_description
1 polymer ?
#
loop_
_entity_poly.entity_id
_entity_poly.type
_entity_poly.pdbx_seq_one_letter_code
_entity_poly.pdbx_strand_id
1 'polypeptide(L)' 'MGANEINSIIETDGEAEVVCQFCNKKYKLNKEELISLLFKATNKN' A
#
# COMPACT_ATOMS: atom_id res chain seq x y z
N MET A 1 2.43 4.75 6.09
CA MET A 1 1.35 3.78 5.82
C MET A 1 1.51 2.61 6.76
N GLY A 2 0.65 2.53 7.77
CA GLY A 2 0.52 1.38 8.65
C GLY A 2 -0.40 0.30 8.05
N ALA A 3 -0.44 -0.89 8.66
CA ALA A 3 -1.28 -2.01 8.20
C ALA A 3 -2.79 -1.65 8.13
N ASN A 4 -3.30 -0.87 9.11
CA ASN A 4 -4.70 -0.45 9.15
C ASN A 4 -5.08 0.52 8.01
N GLU A 5 -4.17 1.44 7.66
CA GLU A 5 -4.38 2.34 6.51
C GLU A 5 -4.43 1.54 5.21
N ILE A 6 -3.53 0.58 5.04
CA ILE A 6 -3.49 -0.28 3.83
C ILE A 6 -4.78 -1.09 3.72
N ASN A 7 -5.28 -1.66 4.82
CA ASN A 7 -6.57 -2.38 4.82
C ASN A 7 -7.74 -1.48 4.42
N SER A 8 -7.80 -0.26 4.97
CA SER A 8 -8.89 0.68 4.64
C SER A 8 -8.90 0.99 3.14
N ILE A 9 -7.74 1.24 2.55
CA ILE A 9 -7.59 1.50 1.11
C ILE A 9 -8.05 0.30 0.28
N ILE A 10 -7.69 -0.93 0.66
CA ILE A 10 -8.08 -2.16 -0.05
C ILE A 10 -9.61 -2.33 -0.07
N GLU A 11 -10.29 -1.94 1.01
CA GLU A 11 -11.74 -2.07 1.15
C GLU A 11 -12.52 -0.96 0.45
N THR A 12 -12.04 0.30 0.50
CA THR A 12 -12.79 1.45 -0.02
C THR A 12 -12.44 1.83 -1.45
N ASP A 13 -11.15 1.87 -1.80
CA ASP A 13 -10.67 2.34 -3.10
C ASP A 13 -10.18 1.20 -3.99
N GLY A 14 -9.60 0.15 -3.41
CA GLY A 14 -8.97 -0.96 -4.13
C GLY A 14 -7.66 -0.61 -4.83
N GLU A 15 -7.23 0.66 -4.82
CA GLU A 15 -5.93 1.12 -5.32
C GLU A 15 -5.38 2.29 -4.49
N ALA A 16 -4.06 2.53 -4.57
CA ALA A 16 -3.42 3.71 -4.00
C ALA A 16 -2.40 4.33 -4.96
N GLU A 17 -2.37 5.65 -5.04
CA GLU A 17 -1.27 6.39 -5.68
C GLU A 17 -0.31 6.91 -4.61
N VAL A 18 0.94 6.45 -4.66
CA VAL A 18 1.98 6.86 -3.72
C VAL A 18 3.07 7.62 -4.47
N VAL A 19 3.44 8.78 -3.93
CA VAL A 19 4.57 9.56 -4.44
C VAL A 19 5.79 9.30 -3.57
N CYS A 20 6.88 8.86 -4.18
CA CYS A 20 8.15 8.74 -3.47
C CYS A 20 8.74 10.13 -3.27
N GLN A 21 8.85 10.56 -2.01
CA GLN A 21 9.42 11.85 -1.61
C GLN A 21 10.92 12.00 -1.92
N PHE A 22 11.63 10.92 -2.25
CA PHE A 22 13.05 10.96 -2.58
C PHE A 22 13.33 11.10 -4.08
N CYS A 23 12.48 10.51 -4.92
CA CYS A 23 12.70 10.48 -6.38
C CYS A 23 11.55 11.11 -7.18
N ASN A 24 10.52 11.63 -6.51
CA ASN A 24 9.30 12.21 -7.06
C ASN A 24 8.55 11.32 -8.06
N LYS A 25 8.82 10.00 -8.04
CA LYS A 25 8.10 9.04 -8.88
C LYS A 25 6.75 8.71 -8.25
N LYS A 26 5.75 8.61 -9.12
CA LYS A 26 4.40 8.14 -8.79
C LYS A 26 4.33 6.64 -8.99
N TYR A 27 3.83 5.93 -7.99
CA TYR A 27 3.58 4.50 -8.01
C TYR A 27 2.09 4.28 -7.81
N LYS A 28 1.44 3.61 -8.76
CA LYS A 28 0.10 3.08 -8.57
C LYS A 28 0.20 1.66 -8.03
N LEU A 29 -0.38 1.45 -6.86
CA LEU A 29 -0.51 0.15 -6.22
C LEU A 29 -1.94 -0.31 -6.44
N ASN A 30 -2.11 -1.47 -7.06
CA ASN A 30 -3.40 -2.12 -7.17
C ASN A 30 -3.71 -2.92 -5.88
N LYS A 31 -4.91 -3.49 -5.82
CA LYS A 31 -5.37 -4.28 -4.69
C LYS A 31 -4.42 -5.41 -4.31
N GLU A 32 -3.88 -6.13 -5.29
CA GLU A 32 -2.98 -7.28 -5.07
C GLU A 32 -1.65 -6.84 -4.45
N GLU A 33 -1.07 -5.75 -4.96
CA GLU A 33 0.14 -5.14 -4.42
C GLU A 33 -0.06 -4.64 -2.99
N LEU A 34 -1.22 -4.02 -2.71
CA LEU A 34 -1.60 -3.59 -1.37
C LEU A 34 -1.74 -4.77 -0.40
N ILE A 35 -2.33 -5.89 -0.83
CA ILE A 35 -2.42 -7.12 -0.03
C ILE A 35 -1.01 -7.68 0.25
N SER A 36 -0.12 -7.70 -0.75
CA SER A 36 1.26 -8.13 -0.59
C SER A 36 2.03 -7.24 0.40
N LEU A 37 1.84 -5.92 0.32
CA LEU A 37 2.42 -4.97 1.26
C LEU A 37 1.89 -5.16 2.68
N LEU A 38 0.58 -5.38 2.84
CA LEU A 38 -0.05 -5.68 4.12
C LEU A 38 0.55 -6.94 4.74
N PHE A 39 0.65 -8.03 3.95
CA PHE A 39 1.22 -9.29 4.39
C PHE A 39 2.67 -9.13 4.86
N LYS A 40 3.49 -8.38 4.11
CA LYS A 40 4.88 -8.08 4.49
C LYS A 40 4.96 -7.20 5.74
N ALA A 41 4.04 -6.25 5.90
CA ALA A 41 3.99 -5.36 7.06
C ALA A 41 3.60 -6.11 8.35
N THR A 42 2.77 -7.14 8.25
CA THR A 42 2.32 -7.95 9.39
C THR A 42 3.20 -9.17 9.66
N ASN A 43 3.96 -9.66 8.67
CA ASN A 43 4.89 -10.80 8.82
C ASN A 43 6.37 -10.39 8.99
N LYS A 44 6.66 -9.16 9.43
CA LYS A 44 8.01 -8.80 9.89
C LYS A 44 8.33 -9.56 11.18
N ASN A 45 8.91 -10.76 11.03
CA ASN A 45 9.76 -11.38 12.05
C ASN A 45 11.15 -10.75 12.00
#